data_AF-A0A3D9CM53-F1
#
_entry.id   AF-A0A3D9CM53-F1
#
_cell.length_a   1.000
_cell.length_b   1.000
_cell.length_c   1.000
_cell.angle_alpha   90.00
_cell.angle_beta   90.00
_cell.angle_gamma   90.00
#
_symmetry.space_group_name_H-M   'P 1'
#
loop_
_entity.id
_entity.type
_entity.pdbx_description
1 polymer ?
#
loop_
_entity_poly.entity_id
_entity_poly.type
_entity_poly.pdbx_seq_one_letter_code
_entity_poly.pdbx_strand_id
1 'polypeptide(L)'
;MKFLKTHIIKLCFLSSAVSLTSCALKSIPSEYSTVKIDNVDTGNLGNGKILIYNGAGFLHAVDNTARLNIWINNKSLGQIRPKEYLVIDLPKGKYEFTALHIDMVNMRSKHQVEVDENTKVINIEPTITSNRLTVTNVLPKNFDKYVYRPERN
;
A
#
# COMPACT_ATOMS: atom_id res chain seq x y z
N MET A 1 -28.91 -45.94 11.91
CA MET A 1 -29.09 -44.47 12.03
C MET A 1 -28.15 -43.75 13.03
N LYS A 2 -27.52 -44.44 14.01
CA LYS A 2 -26.58 -43.80 14.96
C LYS A 2 -25.20 -43.48 14.35
N PHE A 3 -24.67 -44.36 13.51
CA PHE A 3 -23.35 -44.16 12.85
C PHE A 3 -23.28 -42.92 11.96
N LEU A 4 -24.34 -42.65 11.18
CA LEU A 4 -24.40 -41.52 10.26
C LEU A 4 -24.40 -40.16 11.01
N LYS A 5 -25.07 -40.08 12.17
CA LYS A 5 -25.09 -38.88 13.02
C LYS A 5 -23.71 -38.54 13.59
N THR A 6 -22.92 -39.53 14.01
CA THR A 6 -21.58 -39.31 14.60
C THR A 6 -20.59 -38.75 13.57
N HIS A 7 -20.66 -39.19 12.31
CA HIS A 7 -19.80 -38.68 11.24
C HIS A 7 -20.21 -37.28 10.78
N ILE A 8 -21.51 -36.97 10.74
CA ILE A 8 -22.00 -35.61 10.42
C ILE A 8 -21.55 -34.59 11.48
N ILE A 9 -21.61 -34.95 12.78
CA ILE A 9 -21.13 -34.08 13.87
C ILE A 9 -19.62 -33.84 13.75
N LYS A 10 -18.83 -34.87 13.44
CA LYS A 10 -17.37 -34.74 13.20
C LYS A 10 -17.05 -33.89 11.97
N LEU A 11 -17.84 -34.01 10.89
CA LEU A 11 -17.66 -33.24 9.66
C LEU A 11 -18.01 -31.75 9.84
N CYS A 12 -19.07 -31.46 10.62
CA CYS A 12 -19.38 -30.09 11.02
C CYS A 12 -18.27 -29.46 11.87
N PHE A 13 -17.66 -30.22 12.79
CA PHE A 13 -16.53 -29.74 13.61
C PHE A 13 -15.26 -29.48 12.78
N LEU A 14 -15.03 -30.27 11.73
CA LEU A 14 -13.89 -30.10 10.83
C LEU A 14 -14.06 -28.88 9.91
N SER A 15 -15.29 -28.60 9.45
CA SER A 15 -15.63 -27.45 8.61
C SER A 15 -15.48 -26.10 9.34
N SER A 16 -15.86 -26.03 10.63
CA SER A 16 -15.69 -24.83 11.45
C SER A 16 -14.23 -24.58 11.86
N ALA A 17 -13.36 -25.59 11.86
CA ALA A 17 -11.93 -25.42 12.12
C ALA A 17 -11.17 -24.80 10.91
N VAL A 18 -11.64 -25.05 9.68
CA VAL A 18 -10.99 -24.55 8.44
C VAL A 18 -11.35 -23.08 8.13
N SER A 19 -12.42 -22.56 8.71
CA SER A 19 -12.88 -21.17 8.47
C SER A 19 -12.10 -20.11 9.27
N LEU A 20 -11.21 -20.50 10.17
CA LEU A 20 -10.44 -19.58 11.03
C LEU A 20 -9.11 -19.11 10.42
N THR A 21 -8.74 -19.57 9.22
CA THR A 21 -7.55 -19.11 8.50
C THR A 21 -7.90 -18.11 7.40
N SER A 22 -8.78 -17.14 7.69
CA SER A 22 -8.82 -15.92 6.89
C SER A 22 -7.52 -15.15 7.14
N CYS A 23 -6.45 -15.54 6.45
CA CYS A 23 -5.20 -14.80 6.37
C CYS A 23 -5.46 -13.50 5.59
N ALA A 24 -6.14 -12.55 6.22
CA ALA A 24 -6.10 -11.18 5.76
C ALA A 24 -4.64 -10.74 5.79
N LEU A 25 -4.08 -10.40 4.63
CA LEU A 25 -2.71 -9.93 4.50
C LEU A 25 -2.50 -8.74 5.46
N LYS A 26 -1.57 -8.90 6.39
CA LYS A 26 -1.34 -7.93 7.46
C LYS A 26 -0.69 -6.65 6.92
N SER A 27 -0.97 -5.54 7.60
CA SER A 27 -0.14 -4.34 7.49
C SER A 27 1.29 -4.68 7.88
N ILE A 28 2.24 -3.98 7.27
CA ILE A 28 3.66 -4.09 7.59
C ILE A 28 4.15 -2.78 8.21
N PRO A 29 5.03 -2.83 9.22
CA PRO A 29 5.62 -1.63 9.81
C PRO A 29 6.56 -0.96 8.80
N SER A 30 6.79 0.33 8.96
CA SER A 30 7.74 1.08 8.13
C SER A 30 9.16 0.97 8.70
N GLU A 31 10.13 0.75 7.81
CA GLU A 31 11.57 0.87 8.10
C GLU A 31 12.11 2.26 7.72
N TYR A 32 11.24 3.16 7.24
CA TYR A 32 11.60 4.51 6.83
C TYR A 32 11.12 5.53 7.87
N SER A 33 11.97 6.52 8.16
CA SER A 33 11.54 7.73 8.86
C SER A 33 10.71 8.60 7.92
N THR A 34 9.53 9.01 8.36
CA THR A 34 8.67 9.91 7.59
C THR A 34 8.88 11.35 8.01
N VAL A 35 8.92 12.25 7.03
CA VAL A 35 9.03 13.68 7.25
C VAL A 35 7.63 14.27 7.31
N LYS A 36 7.25 14.83 8.46
CA LYS A 36 5.99 15.55 8.58
C LYS A 36 6.16 16.98 8.06
N ILE A 37 5.32 17.36 7.10
CA ILE A 37 5.28 18.71 6.52
C ILE A 37 3.85 19.20 6.70
N ASP A 38 3.68 20.35 7.34
CA ASP A 38 2.35 20.88 7.66
C ASP A 38 1.57 21.31 6.41
N ASN A 39 2.25 21.98 5.47
CA ASN A 39 1.69 22.35 4.16
C ASN A 39 2.59 21.81 3.05
N VAL A 40 2.18 20.70 2.45
CA VAL A 40 2.93 20.11 1.33
C VAL A 40 2.65 20.89 0.06
N ASP A 41 3.70 21.41 -0.55
CA ASP A 41 3.72 21.94 -1.90
C ASP A 41 4.90 21.33 -2.68
N THR A 42 4.94 21.53 -3.99
CA THR A 42 6.04 21.02 -4.84
C THR A 42 7.37 21.77 -4.67
N GLY A 43 7.38 22.93 -3.99
CA GLY A 43 8.60 23.66 -3.63
C GLY A 43 9.33 23.03 -2.44
N ASN A 44 8.58 22.42 -1.53
CA ASN A 44 9.08 21.71 -0.35
C ASN A 44 9.47 20.25 -0.64
N LEU A 45 9.38 19.81 -1.91
CA LEU A 45 9.71 18.46 -2.38
C LEU A 45 10.86 18.51 -3.41
N GLY A 46 11.52 17.37 -3.60
CA GLY A 46 12.69 17.23 -4.46
C GLY A 46 13.98 17.09 -3.65
N ASN A 47 15.12 16.96 -4.34
CA ASN A 47 16.41 16.72 -3.70
C ASN A 47 16.40 15.56 -2.69
N GLY A 48 15.67 14.50 -3.06
CA GLY A 48 15.49 13.30 -2.25
C GLY A 48 14.34 13.39 -1.23
N LYS A 49 13.68 14.53 -1.05
CA LYS A 49 12.43 14.58 -0.27
C LYS A 49 11.25 14.27 -1.19
N ILE A 50 10.70 13.07 -1.08
CA ILE A 50 9.72 12.53 -2.02
C ILE A 50 8.40 12.24 -1.33
N LEU A 51 7.31 12.73 -1.92
CA LEU A 51 5.96 12.37 -1.54
C LEU A 51 5.55 11.09 -2.27
N ILE A 52 5.08 10.10 -1.52
CA ILE A 52 4.52 8.86 -2.04
C ILE A 52 3.07 8.80 -1.59
N TYR A 53 2.14 8.57 -2.53
CA TYR A 53 0.72 8.50 -2.22
C TYR A 53 0.04 7.33 -2.92
N ASN A 54 -1.10 6.91 -2.34
CA ASN A 54 -1.97 5.92 -2.97
C ASN A 54 -3.00 6.59 -3.87
N GLY A 55 -2.86 6.41 -5.19
CA GLY A 55 -3.72 6.98 -6.23
C GLY A 55 -5.00 6.22 -6.51
N ALA A 56 -5.36 5.23 -5.70
CA ALA A 56 -6.59 4.46 -5.89
C ALA A 56 -7.80 5.38 -6.12
N GLY A 57 -8.46 5.19 -7.26
CA GLY A 57 -9.59 6.00 -7.68
C GLY A 57 -10.80 5.87 -6.75
N PHE A 58 -11.79 6.75 -6.95
CA PHE A 58 -13.01 6.83 -6.12
C PHE A 58 -13.70 5.47 -5.92
N LEU A 59 -13.73 4.63 -6.95
CA LEU A 59 -14.38 3.31 -6.90
C LEU A 59 -13.77 2.37 -5.84
N HIS A 60 -12.46 2.43 -5.62
CA HIS A 60 -11.76 1.62 -4.61
C HIS A 60 -11.66 2.30 -3.23
N ALA A 61 -12.01 3.58 -3.16
CA ALA A 61 -11.96 4.35 -1.91
C ALA A 61 -13.25 4.20 -1.08
N VAL A 62 -14.38 3.83 -1.70
CA VAL A 62 -15.70 3.73 -1.03
C VAL A 62 -15.82 2.48 -0.17
N ASP A 63 -15.18 1.38 -0.55
CA ASP A 63 -15.17 0.11 0.18
C ASP A 63 -13.91 -0.09 1.04
N ASN A 64 -13.02 0.91 1.11
CA ASN A 64 -11.72 0.86 1.80
C ASN A 64 -10.85 -0.32 1.32
N THR A 65 -11.04 -0.74 0.07
CA THR A 65 -10.15 -1.67 -0.63
C THR A 65 -8.95 -0.90 -1.17
N ALA A 66 -8.16 -1.45 -2.09
CA ALA A 66 -6.94 -0.82 -2.61
C ALA A 66 -5.84 -0.50 -1.57
N ARG A 67 -5.76 -1.21 -0.44
CA ARG A 67 -4.68 -1.01 0.54
C ARG A 67 -3.36 -1.60 0.02
N LEU A 68 -2.32 -0.78 -0.04
CA LEU A 68 -1.03 -1.17 -0.61
C LEU A 68 0.04 -1.32 0.47
N ASN A 69 0.68 -2.48 0.51
CA ASN A 69 1.96 -2.65 1.21
C ASN A 69 3.09 -2.37 0.20
N ILE A 70 4.03 -1.50 0.57
CA ILE A 70 5.10 -1.04 -0.32
C ILE A 70 6.47 -1.37 0.27
N TRP A 71 7.39 -1.79 -0.59
CA TRP A 71 8.81 -1.96 -0.27
C TRP A 71 9.65 -1.18 -1.28
N ILE A 72 10.79 -0.66 -0.83
CA ILE A 72 11.80 0.01 -1.64
C ILE A 72 13.13 -0.71 -1.37
N ASN A 73 13.73 -1.35 -2.38
CA ASN A 73 14.95 -2.17 -2.22
C ASN A 73 14.83 -3.17 -1.04
N ASN A 74 13.72 -3.90 -0.99
CA ASN A 74 13.35 -4.86 0.05
C ASN A 74 13.08 -4.27 1.45
N LYS A 75 13.28 -2.97 1.68
CA LYS A 75 12.90 -2.30 2.92
C LYS A 75 11.45 -1.90 2.88
N SER A 76 10.70 -2.23 3.92
CA SER A 76 9.28 -1.91 4.04
C SER A 76 9.07 -0.40 4.18
N LEU A 77 8.35 0.20 3.23
CA LEU A 77 7.81 1.55 3.41
C LEU A 77 6.60 1.54 4.35
N GLY A 78 5.94 0.39 4.53
CA GLY A 78 4.71 0.26 5.28
C GLY A 78 3.48 0.11 4.39
N GLN A 79 2.31 0.18 5.02
CA GLN A 79 1.02 0.21 4.31
C GLN A 79 0.57 1.65 4.01
N ILE A 80 0.06 1.90 2.81
CA ILE A 80 -0.60 3.15 2.40
C ILE A 80 -2.02 2.83 1.93
N ARG A 81 -3.04 3.38 2.60
CA ARG A 81 -4.46 3.21 2.23
C ARG A 81 -4.87 4.23 1.17
N PRO A 82 -6.03 4.06 0.50
CA PRO A 82 -6.53 5.07 -0.43
C PRO A 82 -6.57 6.46 0.21
N LYS A 83 -6.20 7.48 -0.57
CA LYS A 83 -6.10 8.89 -0.12
C LYS A 83 -5.08 9.14 1.00
N GLU A 84 -4.17 8.21 1.26
CA GLU A 84 -3.05 8.46 2.16
C GLU A 84 -1.80 8.85 1.39
N TYR A 85 -1.00 9.71 2.01
CA TYR A 85 0.33 10.06 1.55
C TYR A 85 1.33 10.04 2.70
N LEU A 86 2.60 9.96 2.36
CA LEU A 86 3.71 10.15 3.27
C LEU A 86 4.86 10.82 2.52
N VAL A 87 5.77 11.42 3.26
CA VAL A 87 7.00 11.97 2.69
C VAL A 87 8.18 11.26 3.33
N ILE A 88 9.15 10.86 2.53
CA ILE A 88 10.40 10.25 2.99
C ILE A 88 11.58 10.99 2.38
N ASP A 89 12.72 10.87 3.05
CA ASP A 89 14.01 11.18 2.47
C ASP A 89 14.56 9.92 1.77
N LEU A 90 14.55 9.94 0.45
CA LEU A 90 15.06 8.90 -0.44
C LEU A 90 16.15 9.53 -1.33
N PRO A 91 17.43 9.23 -1.09
CA PRO A 91 18.54 9.80 -1.85
C PRO A 91 18.43 9.55 -3.36
N LYS A 92 19.25 10.25 -4.14
CA LYS A 92 19.35 9.99 -5.58
C LYS A 92 19.86 8.58 -5.82
N GLY A 93 19.28 7.88 -6.78
CA GLY A 93 19.66 6.50 -7.09
C GLY A 93 18.57 5.71 -7.76
N LYS A 94 18.87 4.43 -8.04
CA LYS A 94 17.93 3.48 -8.63
C LYS A 94 17.33 2.60 -7.54
N TYR A 95 16.01 2.48 -7.55
CA TYR A 95 15.25 1.78 -6.54
C TYR A 95 14.25 0.81 -7.18
N GLU A 96 14.17 -0.40 -6.63
CA GLU A 96 13.09 -1.33 -6.92
C GLU A 96 11.95 -1.10 -5.92
N PHE A 97 10.84 -0.58 -6.43
CA PHE A 97 9.59 -0.48 -5.70
C PHE A 97 8.80 -1.77 -5.88
N THR A 98 8.44 -2.43 -4.79
CA THR A 98 7.48 -3.52 -4.80
C THR A 98 6.18 -3.04 -4.18
N ALA A 99 5.06 -3.22 -4.88
CA ALA A 99 3.73 -2.94 -4.36
C ALA A 99 2.93 -4.25 -4.29
N LEU A 100 2.24 -4.46 -3.17
CA LEU A 100 1.30 -5.56 -2.96
C LEU A 100 -0.05 -4.98 -2.57
N HIS A 101 -1.07 -5.25 -3.37
CA HIS A 101 -2.44 -4.99 -2.98
C HIS A 101 -2.92 -6.08 -2.03
N ILE A 102 -3.25 -5.73 -0.80
CA ILE A 102 -3.52 -6.73 0.26
C ILE A 102 -4.94 -7.30 0.20
N ASP A 103 -5.86 -6.61 -0.45
CA ASP A 103 -7.25 -7.07 -0.58
C ASP A 103 -7.41 -8.05 -1.74
N MET A 104 -6.41 -8.18 -2.61
CA MET A 104 -6.37 -9.15 -3.70
C MET A 104 -5.18 -10.09 -3.57
N VAL A 105 -5.47 -11.39 -3.59
CA VAL A 105 -4.43 -12.42 -3.58
C VAL A 105 -3.60 -12.32 -4.87
N ASN A 106 -2.27 -12.41 -4.75
CA ASN A 106 -1.30 -12.45 -5.85
C ASN A 106 -1.14 -11.17 -6.71
N MET A 107 -1.64 -10.01 -6.28
CA MET A 107 -1.41 -8.75 -7.00
C MET A 107 -0.15 -8.02 -6.51
N ARG A 108 1.01 -8.65 -6.72
CA ARG A 108 2.34 -8.09 -6.44
C ARG A 108 2.99 -7.61 -7.75
N SER A 109 3.52 -6.39 -7.75
CA SER A 109 4.23 -5.82 -8.90
C SER A 109 5.53 -5.16 -8.47
N LYS A 110 6.54 -5.23 -9.34
CA LYS A 110 7.84 -4.58 -9.17
C LYS A 110 8.03 -3.48 -10.20
N HIS A 111 8.59 -2.35 -9.78
CA HIS A 111 8.80 -1.16 -10.59
C HIS A 111 10.21 -0.63 -10.34
N GLN A 112 10.99 -0.42 -11.40
CA GLN A 112 12.29 0.24 -11.30
C GLN A 112 12.09 1.75 -11.42
N VAL A 113 12.58 2.50 -10.44
CA VAL A 113 12.43 3.96 -10.36
C VAL A 113 13.79 4.58 -10.17
N GLU A 114 14.14 5.53 -11.03
CA GLU A 114 15.31 6.38 -10.87
C GLU A 114 14.89 7.67 -10.18
N VAL A 115 15.46 7.91 -9.01
CA VAL A 115 15.26 9.13 -8.22
C VAL A 115 16.40 10.09 -8.53
N ASP A 116 16.04 11.26 -9.04
CA ASP A 116 16.95 12.36 -9.31
C ASP A 116 16.63 13.60 -8.44
N GLU A 117 17.26 14.73 -8.74
CA GLU A 117 17.03 15.99 -8.00
C GLU A 117 15.60 16.53 -8.16
N ASN A 118 14.97 16.20 -9.28
CA ASN A 118 13.67 16.72 -9.69
C ASN A 118 12.51 15.81 -9.30
N THR A 119 12.81 14.61 -8.80
CA THR A 119 11.82 13.63 -8.38
C THR A 119 11.15 14.10 -7.08
N LYS A 120 9.87 14.45 -7.19
CA LYS A 120 9.09 15.05 -6.10
C LYS A 120 7.95 14.17 -5.63
N VAL A 121 7.24 13.56 -6.57
CA VAL A 121 5.98 12.88 -6.30
C VAL A 121 5.93 11.54 -7.04
N ILE A 122 5.62 10.49 -6.30
CA ILE A 122 5.39 9.14 -6.80
C ILE A 122 3.96 8.72 -6.46
N ASN A 123 3.17 8.45 -7.50
CA ASN A 123 1.88 7.81 -7.40
C ASN A 123 2.04 6.30 -7.42
N ILE A 124 1.37 5.57 -6.52
CA ILE A 124 1.22 4.13 -6.59
C ILE A 124 -0.26 3.80 -6.48
N GLU A 125 -0.81 3.04 -7.42
CA GLU A 125 -2.23 2.70 -7.43
C GLU A 125 -2.45 1.26 -7.92
N PRO A 126 -3.43 0.55 -7.37
CA PRO A 126 -3.86 -0.72 -7.94
C PRO A 126 -4.62 -0.47 -9.25
N THR A 127 -4.51 -1.43 -10.16
CA THR A 127 -5.25 -1.51 -11.42
C THR A 127 -6.12 -2.78 -11.39
N ILE A 128 -6.70 -3.20 -12.51
CA ILE A 128 -7.53 -4.41 -12.55
C ILE A 128 -6.69 -5.68 -12.32
N THR A 129 -5.45 -5.72 -12.79
CA THR A 129 -4.61 -6.94 -12.80
C THR A 129 -3.23 -6.79 -12.16
N SER A 130 -2.77 -5.56 -11.90
CA SER A 130 -1.47 -5.27 -11.28
C SER A 130 -1.52 -3.97 -10.45
N ASN A 131 -0.36 -3.45 -10.02
CA ASN A 131 -0.24 -2.08 -9.52
C ASN A 131 0.56 -1.24 -10.52
N ARG A 132 0.20 0.04 -10.64
CA ARG A 132 0.89 1.03 -11.45
C ARG A 132 1.65 1.98 -10.53
N LEU A 133 2.90 2.26 -10.87
CA LEU A 133 3.70 3.31 -10.25
C LEU A 133 3.99 4.39 -11.30
N THR A 134 3.84 5.66 -10.93
CA THR A 134 4.09 6.80 -11.83
C THR A 134 4.81 7.92 -11.09
N VAL A 135 5.92 8.39 -11.63
CA VAL A 135 6.59 9.60 -11.14
C VAL A 135 5.93 10.80 -11.81
N THR A 136 5.16 11.59 -11.06
CA THR A 136 4.32 12.66 -11.62
C THR A 136 4.87 14.05 -11.36
N ASN A 137 5.77 14.22 -10.39
CA ASN A 137 6.33 15.52 -9.92
C ASN A 137 5.30 16.63 -9.60
N VAL A 138 4.01 16.28 -9.64
CA VAL A 138 2.84 17.12 -9.44
C VAL A 138 1.95 16.40 -8.45
N LEU A 139 1.39 17.16 -7.50
CA LEU A 139 0.47 16.64 -6.49
C LEU A 139 -0.83 16.10 -7.13
N PRO A 140 -1.49 15.11 -6.50
CA PRO A 140 -2.73 14.58 -7.04
C PRO A 140 -3.84 15.64 -7.06
N LYS A 141 -4.82 15.46 -7.95
CA LYS A 141 -6.02 16.29 -7.97
C LYS A 141 -6.77 16.15 -6.64
N ASN A 142 -7.24 17.27 -6.10
CA ASN A 142 -7.88 17.34 -4.78
C ASN A 142 -6.98 16.82 -3.65
N PHE A 143 -5.70 17.23 -3.63
CA PHE A 143 -4.74 16.85 -2.59
C PHE A 143 -5.21 17.25 -1.17
N ASP A 144 -6.08 18.25 -1.05
CA ASP A 144 -6.77 18.63 0.19
C ASP A 144 -7.57 17.48 0.84
N LYS A 145 -7.97 16.48 0.05
CA LYS A 145 -8.69 15.29 0.53
C LYS A 145 -7.77 14.16 0.97
N TYR A 146 -6.46 14.30 0.74
CA TYR A 146 -5.48 13.32 1.15
C TYR A 146 -5.07 13.56 2.61
N VAL A 147 -4.85 12.47 3.33
CA VAL A 147 -4.47 12.50 4.73
C VAL A 147 -3.06 11.96 4.90
N TYR A 148 -2.27 12.62 5.73
CA TYR A 148 -0.96 12.10 6.10
C TYR A 148 -1.11 10.74 6.78
N ARG A 149 -0.36 9.74 6.31
CA ARG A 149 -0.42 8.38 6.83
C ARG A 149 -0.02 8.37 8.32
N PRO A 150 -0.92 7.96 9.24
CA PRO A 150 -0.55 7.80 10.63
C PRO A 150 0.43 6.63 10.82
N GLU A 151 1.25 6.69 11.86
CA GLU A 151 2.08 5.55 12.25
C GLU A 151 1.20 4.36 12.65
N ARG A 152 1.58 3.17 12.17
CA ARG A 152 0.86 1.91 12.41
C ARG A 152 1.87 0.86 12.83
N ASN A 153 1.66 0.30 14.03
CA ASN A 153 2.42 -0.81 14.59
C ASN A 153 1.80 -2.14 14.18
#